data_AF-A0A258BLC4-F1
#
_entry.id   AF-A0A258BLC4-F1
#
_cell.length_a   1.000
_cell.length_b   1.000
_cell.length_c   1.000
_cell.angle_alpha   90.00
_cell.angle_beta   90.00
_cell.angle_gamma   90.00
#
_symmetry.space_group_name_H-M   'P 1'
#
loop_
_entity.id
_entity.type
_entity.pdbx_description
1 polymer ?
#
loop_
_entity_poly.entity_id
_entity_poly.type
_entity_poly.pdbx_seq_one_letter_code
_entity_poly.pdbx_strand_id
1 'polypeptide(L)'
;QQITETGKALAAVEQKRVEFEQRVGLLPGAGSISDRLMAARAELNQLEPQLAAAQSAVAAINGQLGGTPATIAGVGPGGAPSALAQAQAELAAARARGWTAEHPDVEALQRQIAAIKAQGGGNAVSTGGGTPNPAYLSLKSMQAERAANLQMLQGRRAQIQADINNMVSRQFSQPGLATEQERLSRDYDVLKNQYDKLLADREAVRLRGDVQNESTGMTFRVIDPPGVPGAPASPNRPLLLVGVLIAGVGAGVGAAFAMGQLRQTFPTAQKLAKAAGVPVIGSVTETLSPALMAEGRRRLQMFMGGCAALGGVCLLLIMVEFVQRGMA
;
A
#
# COMPACT_ATOMS: atom_id res chain seq x y z
N GLN A 1 6.90 -16.63 -41.51
CA GLN A 1 8.22 -16.08 -41.88
C GLN A 1 8.72 -15.14 -40.78
N GLN A 2 7.97 -14.09 -40.42
CA GLN A 2 8.34 -13.16 -39.33
C GLN A 2 8.64 -13.85 -37.99
N ILE A 3 7.80 -14.80 -37.52
CA ILE A 3 8.07 -15.55 -36.25
C ILE A 3 9.45 -16.24 -36.27
N THR A 4 9.82 -16.84 -37.41
CA THR A 4 11.09 -17.54 -37.56
C THR A 4 12.28 -16.58 -37.56
N GLU A 5 12.11 -15.39 -38.16
CA GLU A 5 13.13 -14.34 -38.15
C GLU A 5 13.30 -13.73 -36.76
N THR A 6 12.20 -13.38 -36.07
CA THR A 6 12.22 -12.87 -34.70
C THR A 6 12.79 -13.92 -33.74
N GLY A 7 12.45 -15.21 -33.93
CA GLY A 7 13.02 -16.31 -33.15
C GLY A 7 14.53 -16.47 -33.34
N LYS A 8 15.03 -16.38 -34.59
CA LYS A 8 16.47 -16.38 -34.87
C LYS A 8 17.18 -15.17 -34.25
N ALA A 9 16.58 -14.00 -34.34
CA ALA A 9 17.13 -12.77 -33.76
C ALA A 9 17.13 -12.83 -32.22
N LEU A 10 16.09 -13.40 -31.60
CA LEU A 10 16.01 -13.64 -30.16
C LEU A 10 17.12 -14.59 -29.70
N ALA A 11 17.31 -15.71 -30.40
CA ALA A 11 18.38 -16.66 -30.10
C ALA A 11 19.78 -16.02 -30.21
N ALA A 12 20.00 -15.14 -31.20
CA ALA A 12 21.26 -14.44 -31.36
C ALA A 12 21.53 -13.44 -30.21
N VAL A 13 20.51 -12.74 -29.73
CA VAL A 13 20.63 -11.84 -28.57
C VAL A 13 20.86 -12.63 -27.29
N GLU A 14 20.17 -13.76 -27.11
CA GLU A 14 20.36 -14.65 -25.97
C GLU A 14 21.77 -15.22 -25.91
N GLN A 15 22.32 -15.66 -27.05
CA GLN A 15 23.71 -16.10 -27.13
C GLN A 15 24.70 -14.99 -26.73
N LYS A 16 24.51 -13.76 -27.24
CA LYS A 16 25.35 -12.61 -26.84
C LYS A 16 25.24 -12.31 -25.35
N ARG A 17 24.06 -12.47 -24.75
CA ARG A 17 23.86 -12.29 -23.30
C ARG A 17 24.61 -13.36 -22.49
N VAL A 18 24.54 -14.62 -22.91
CA VAL A 18 25.28 -15.72 -22.27
C VAL A 18 26.79 -15.53 -22.38
N GLU A 19 27.30 -15.15 -23.56
CA GLU A 19 28.73 -14.86 -23.77
C GLU A 19 29.19 -13.66 -22.94
N PHE A 20 28.35 -12.65 -22.79
CA PHE A 20 28.60 -11.51 -21.91
C PHE A 20 28.63 -11.95 -20.43
N GLU A 21 27.66 -12.75 -19.98
CA GLU A 21 27.61 -13.29 -18.61
C GLU A 21 28.86 -14.13 -18.29
N GLN A 22 29.31 -14.96 -19.22
CA GLN A 22 30.55 -15.76 -19.09
C GLN A 22 31.80 -14.87 -18.98
N ARG A 23 31.89 -13.81 -19.78
CA ARG A 23 33.03 -12.88 -19.80
C ARG A 23 33.14 -12.07 -18.51
N VAL A 24 32.00 -11.67 -17.94
CA VAL A 24 31.97 -10.84 -16.72
C VAL A 24 32.02 -11.69 -15.44
N GLY A 25 31.93 -13.04 -15.56
CA GLY A 25 32.07 -13.94 -14.43
C GLY A 25 31.04 -13.70 -13.31
N LEU A 26 29.85 -13.21 -13.68
CA LEU A 26 28.79 -12.93 -12.73
C LEU A 26 28.17 -14.24 -12.23
N LEU A 27 27.93 -14.32 -10.92
CA LEU A 27 27.21 -15.43 -10.30
C LEU A 27 25.82 -15.60 -10.95
N PRO A 28 25.32 -16.85 -11.04
CA PRO A 28 24.01 -17.14 -11.60
C PRO A 28 22.92 -16.31 -10.92
N GLY A 29 22.13 -15.59 -11.71
CA GLY A 29 21.02 -14.78 -11.24
C GLY A 29 20.41 -14.02 -12.40
N ALA A 30 19.08 -13.89 -12.42
CA ALA A 30 18.36 -13.19 -13.49
C ALA A 30 18.41 -11.67 -13.27
N GLY A 31 18.47 -10.90 -14.36
CA GLY A 31 18.35 -9.43 -14.35
C GLY A 31 19.67 -8.66 -14.38
N SER A 32 19.55 -7.36 -14.70
CA SER A 32 20.68 -6.43 -14.81
C SER A 32 21.34 -6.13 -13.46
N ILE A 33 22.58 -5.63 -13.45
CA ILE A 33 23.26 -5.18 -12.22
C ILE A 33 22.41 -4.13 -11.48
N SER A 34 21.75 -3.23 -12.21
CA SER A 34 20.83 -2.24 -11.65
C SER A 34 19.63 -2.86 -10.96
N ASP A 35 19.01 -3.89 -11.56
CA ASP A 35 17.84 -4.57 -10.97
C ASP A 35 18.24 -5.27 -9.66
N ARG A 36 19.41 -5.92 -9.63
CA ARG A 36 19.93 -6.56 -8.41
C ARG A 36 20.25 -5.54 -7.33
N LEU A 37 20.84 -4.40 -7.70
CA LEU A 37 21.10 -3.31 -6.75
C LEU A 37 19.80 -2.76 -6.16
N MET A 38 18.76 -2.59 -7.00
CA MET A 38 17.44 -2.19 -6.53
C MET A 38 16.81 -3.24 -5.61
N ALA A 39 16.89 -4.52 -5.96
CA ALA A 39 16.38 -5.61 -5.14
C ALA A 39 17.09 -5.69 -3.79
N ALA A 40 18.42 -5.59 -3.76
CA ALA A 40 19.21 -5.58 -2.53
C ALA A 40 18.87 -4.37 -1.63
N ARG A 41 18.66 -3.19 -2.22
CA ARG A 41 18.19 -2.01 -1.49
C ARG A 41 16.78 -2.19 -0.94
N ALA A 42 15.88 -2.80 -1.70
CA ALA A 42 14.53 -3.10 -1.24
C ALA A 42 14.55 -4.10 -0.08
N GLU A 43 15.38 -5.14 -0.15
CA GLU A 43 15.57 -6.10 0.95
C GLU A 43 16.14 -5.41 2.20
N LEU A 44 17.13 -4.52 2.04
CA LEU A 44 17.68 -3.72 3.15
C LEU A 44 16.59 -2.88 3.82
N ASN A 45 15.78 -2.16 3.03
CA ASN A 45 14.69 -1.32 3.52
C ASN A 45 13.59 -2.15 4.23
N GLN A 46 13.37 -3.40 3.84
CA GLN A 46 12.45 -4.32 4.52
C GLN A 46 13.05 -4.88 5.82
N LEU A 47 14.36 -5.00 5.90
CA LEU A 47 15.07 -5.58 7.04
C LEU A 47 15.33 -4.56 8.15
N GLU A 48 15.49 -3.28 7.84
CA GLU A 48 15.63 -2.19 8.80
C GLU A 48 14.51 -2.13 9.87
N PRO A 49 13.21 -2.15 9.52
CA PRO A 49 12.14 -2.15 10.53
C PRO A 49 12.14 -3.43 11.37
N GLN A 50 12.52 -4.57 10.78
CA GLN A 50 12.64 -5.85 11.52
C GLN A 50 13.78 -5.79 12.54
N LEU A 51 14.89 -5.16 12.16
CA LEU A 51 16.05 -4.98 13.04
C LEU A 51 15.70 -4.00 14.18
N ALA A 52 15.03 -2.89 13.88
CA ALA A 52 14.56 -1.94 14.90
C ALA A 52 13.56 -2.59 15.88
N ALA A 53 12.64 -3.43 15.37
CA ALA A 53 11.71 -4.19 16.21
C ALA A 53 12.44 -5.22 17.08
N ALA A 54 13.42 -5.93 16.53
CA ALA A 54 14.24 -6.90 17.27
C ALA A 54 15.09 -6.22 18.36
N GLN A 55 15.68 -5.06 18.07
CA GLN A 55 16.41 -4.26 19.07
C GLN A 55 15.50 -3.82 20.21
N SER A 56 14.31 -3.32 19.88
CA SER A 56 13.31 -2.92 20.87
C SER A 56 12.85 -4.09 21.73
N ALA A 57 12.67 -5.28 21.14
CA ALA A 57 12.31 -6.50 21.87
C ALA A 57 13.40 -6.95 22.85
N VAL A 58 14.68 -6.88 22.45
CA VAL A 58 15.82 -7.17 23.36
C VAL A 58 15.86 -6.15 24.50
N ALA A 59 15.70 -4.86 24.21
CA ALA A 59 15.67 -3.81 25.23
C ALA A 59 14.52 -4.01 26.24
N ALA A 60 13.33 -4.40 25.76
CA ALA A 60 12.19 -4.69 26.61
C ALA A 60 12.45 -5.87 27.56
N ILE A 61 13.03 -6.97 27.08
CA ILE A 61 13.41 -8.11 27.93
C ILE A 61 14.50 -7.72 28.94
N ASN A 62 15.47 -6.90 28.54
CA ASN A 62 16.49 -6.38 29.46
C ASN A 62 15.88 -5.53 30.58
N GLY A 63 14.87 -4.73 30.28
CA GLY A 63 14.10 -3.98 31.28
C GLY A 63 13.36 -4.90 32.27
N GLN A 64 12.73 -5.97 31.77
CA GLN A 64 12.06 -6.97 32.62
C GLN A 64 13.05 -7.75 33.50
N LEU A 65 14.22 -8.10 32.97
CA LEU A 65 15.31 -8.73 33.73
C LEU A 65 15.82 -7.81 34.85
N GLY A 66 15.94 -6.50 34.60
CA GLY A 66 16.32 -5.53 35.62
C GLY A 66 15.31 -5.39 36.76
N GLY A 67 14.02 -5.59 36.48
CA GLY A 67 12.95 -5.57 37.48
C GLY A 67 12.69 -6.91 38.19
N THR A 68 13.26 -8.01 37.69
CA THR A 68 13.02 -9.35 38.23
C THR A 68 14.22 -9.82 39.05
N PRO A 69 14.08 -10.01 40.37
CA PRO A 69 15.19 -10.49 41.19
C PRO A 69 15.60 -11.90 40.78
N ALA A 70 16.92 -12.13 40.68
CA ALA A 70 17.52 -13.41 40.28
C ALA A 70 17.22 -14.56 41.26
N THR A 71 16.98 -14.21 42.53
CA THR A 71 16.64 -15.14 43.61
C THR A 71 15.43 -14.60 44.37
N ILE A 72 14.44 -15.45 44.64
CA ILE A 72 13.32 -15.10 45.51
C ILE A 72 13.76 -15.37 46.95
N ALA A 73 13.64 -14.38 47.84
CA ALA A 73 13.82 -14.60 49.27
C ALA A 73 12.78 -15.62 49.75
N GLY A 74 13.24 -16.80 50.19
CA GLY A 74 12.37 -17.86 50.66
C GLY A 74 11.66 -17.44 51.95
N VAL A 75 10.42 -16.98 51.84
CA VAL A 75 9.49 -16.92 52.98
C VAL A 75 8.64 -18.19 52.94
N GLY A 76 9.23 -19.28 53.41
CA GLY A 76 8.54 -20.51 53.78
C GLY A 76 9.01 -20.92 55.18
N PRO A 77 8.11 -21.29 56.12
CA PRO A 77 8.53 -21.68 57.46
C PRO A 77 9.29 -23.00 57.37
N GLY A 78 10.61 -22.93 57.61
CA GLY A 78 11.51 -24.07 57.50
C GLY A 78 12.23 -24.12 56.15
N GLY A 79 13.34 -23.39 56.04
CA GLY A 79 14.32 -23.67 55.00
C GLY A 79 14.69 -25.15 55.09
N ALA A 80 14.52 -25.89 53.99
CA ALA A 80 14.94 -27.27 53.90
C ALA A 80 16.41 -27.34 54.38
N PRO A 81 16.73 -28.12 55.43
CA PRO A 81 18.08 -28.16 55.93
C PRO A 81 18.98 -28.59 54.78
N SER A 82 20.10 -27.87 54.59
CA SER A 82 21.06 -28.20 53.55
C SER A 82 21.42 -29.69 53.64
N ALA A 83 21.67 -30.35 52.52
CA ALA A 83 22.00 -31.79 52.51
C ALA A 83 23.15 -32.14 53.48
N LEU A 84 24.05 -31.17 53.73
CA LEU A 84 25.10 -31.27 54.74
C LEU A 84 24.55 -31.20 56.18
N ALA A 85 23.62 -30.29 56.48
CA ALA A 85 22.98 -30.20 57.80
C ALA A 85 22.13 -31.44 58.12
N GLN A 86 21.44 -32.01 57.12
CA GLN A 86 20.72 -33.29 57.27
C GLN A 86 21.68 -34.45 57.58
N ALA A 87 22.75 -34.61 56.78
CA ALA A 87 23.75 -35.66 56.99
C ALA A 87 24.50 -35.51 58.34
N GLN A 88 24.74 -34.27 58.79
CA GLN A 88 25.31 -34.01 60.12
C GLN A 88 24.35 -34.35 61.26
N ALA A 89 23.04 -34.08 61.10
CA ALA A 89 22.03 -34.45 62.08
C ALA A 89 21.86 -35.98 62.18
N GLU A 90 21.90 -36.69 61.06
CA GLU A 90 21.86 -38.16 61.01
C GLU A 90 23.10 -38.78 61.67
N LEU A 91 24.29 -38.20 61.44
CA LEU A 91 25.51 -38.63 62.11
C LEU A 91 25.48 -38.33 63.62
N ALA A 92 24.92 -37.20 64.04
CA ALA A 92 24.72 -36.90 65.45
C ALA A 92 23.73 -37.88 66.11
N ALA A 93 22.65 -38.26 65.42
CA ALA A 93 21.68 -39.24 65.89
C ALA A 93 22.25 -40.67 65.93
N ALA A 94 23.14 -41.03 64.99
CA ALA A 94 23.89 -42.29 65.00
C ALA A 94 24.83 -42.39 66.20
N ARG A 95 25.55 -41.31 66.52
CA ARG A 95 26.41 -41.22 67.72
C ARG A 95 25.61 -41.24 69.02
N ALA A 96 24.45 -40.57 69.05
CA ALA A 96 23.55 -40.59 70.22
C ALA A 96 22.99 -41.98 70.52
N ARG A 97 22.88 -42.86 69.51
CA ARG A 97 22.51 -44.27 69.66
C ARG A 97 23.67 -45.17 70.12
N GLY A 98 24.86 -44.61 70.37
CA GLY A 98 26.02 -45.33 70.88
C GLY A 98 26.85 -46.06 69.81
N TRP A 99 26.63 -45.77 68.52
CA TRP A 99 27.46 -46.33 67.46
C TRP A 99 28.86 -45.74 67.52
N THR A 100 29.86 -46.62 67.63
CA THR A 100 31.28 -46.25 67.66
C THR A 100 31.75 -45.81 66.28
N ALA A 101 32.91 -45.15 66.22
CA ALA A 101 33.46 -44.61 64.98
C ALA A 101 33.77 -45.68 63.91
N GLU A 102 33.84 -46.96 64.31
CA GLU A 102 34.14 -48.12 63.46
C GLU A 102 32.89 -48.77 62.85
N HIS A 103 31.68 -48.26 63.12
CA HIS A 103 30.46 -48.81 62.55
C HIS A 103 30.33 -48.46 61.06
N PRO A 104 30.00 -49.43 60.16
CA PRO A 104 29.97 -49.22 58.71
C PRO A 104 29.03 -48.07 58.28
N ASP A 105 27.92 -47.88 58.99
CA ASP A 105 26.97 -46.78 58.71
C ASP A 105 27.54 -45.40 59.09
N VAL A 106 28.37 -45.31 60.14
CA VAL A 106 29.01 -44.06 60.55
C VAL A 106 30.11 -43.69 59.55
N GLU A 107 30.85 -44.68 59.05
CA GLU A 107 31.83 -44.45 57.97
C GLU A 107 31.16 -44.04 56.66
N ALA A 108 30.00 -44.62 56.32
CA ALA A 108 29.22 -44.22 55.15
C ALA A 108 28.75 -42.76 55.27
N LEU A 109 28.18 -42.37 56.42
CA LEU A 109 27.76 -40.99 56.70
C LEU A 109 28.95 -40.01 56.70
N GLN A 110 30.10 -40.40 57.24
CA GLN A 110 31.32 -39.57 57.19
C GLN A 110 31.83 -39.39 55.77
N ARG A 111 31.85 -40.44 54.95
CA ARG A 111 32.20 -40.35 53.52
C ARG A 111 31.22 -39.47 52.75
N GLN A 112 29.93 -39.58 53.06
CA GLN A 112 28.89 -38.73 52.47
C GLN A 112 29.08 -37.26 52.84
N ILE A 113 29.35 -36.96 54.11
CA ILE A 113 29.67 -35.60 54.57
C ILE A 113 30.96 -35.08 53.91
N ALA A 114 31.99 -35.91 53.78
CA ALA A 114 33.25 -35.54 53.13
C ALA A 114 33.05 -35.25 51.64
N ALA A 115 32.26 -36.06 50.94
CA ALA A 115 31.91 -35.84 49.53
C ALA A 115 31.10 -34.55 49.33
N ILE A 116 30.11 -34.30 50.18
CA ILE A 116 29.29 -33.08 50.14
C ILE A 116 30.14 -31.84 50.45
N LYS A 117 31.07 -31.94 51.41
CA LYS A 117 32.04 -30.87 51.69
C LYS A 117 32.98 -30.62 50.52
N ALA A 118 33.47 -31.66 49.85
CA ALA A 118 34.36 -31.56 48.69
C ALA A 118 33.65 -30.92 47.47
N GLN A 119 32.34 -31.10 47.34
CA GLN A 119 31.51 -30.46 46.31
C GLN A 119 31.14 -28.99 46.65
N GLY A 120 31.70 -28.41 47.71
CA GLY A 120 31.46 -27.01 48.11
C GLY A 120 30.26 -26.81 49.06
N GLY A 121 29.61 -27.88 49.52
CA GLY A 121 28.42 -27.82 50.39
C GLY A 121 28.68 -27.30 51.81
N GLY A 122 29.94 -27.09 52.21
CA GLY A 122 30.33 -26.56 53.52
C GLY A 122 30.30 -25.03 53.64
N ASN A 123 30.29 -24.31 52.51
CA ASN A 123 30.32 -22.84 52.47
C ASN A 123 29.00 -22.22 52.03
N ALA A 124 27.89 -22.96 52.14
CA ALA A 124 26.57 -22.36 52.22
C ALA A 124 26.40 -21.72 53.61
N VAL A 125 27.25 -20.71 53.90
CA VAL A 125 26.85 -19.63 54.78
C VAL A 125 25.49 -19.19 54.26
N SER A 126 24.55 -19.10 55.18
CA SER A 126 23.24 -18.49 55.01
C SER A 126 23.34 -17.00 54.69
N THR A 127 24.16 -16.62 53.70
CA THR A 127 24.15 -15.32 53.05
C THR A 127 23.00 -15.34 52.05
N GLY A 128 21.78 -15.17 52.56
CA GLY A 128 20.62 -14.74 51.76
C GLY A 128 20.40 -15.45 50.42
N GLY A 129 20.71 -16.75 50.34
CA GLY A 129 20.61 -17.54 49.11
C GLY A 129 19.16 -17.90 48.84
N GLY A 130 18.41 -16.98 48.25
CA GLY A 130 17.07 -17.26 47.77
C GLY A 130 17.07 -18.33 46.68
N THR A 131 16.02 -19.14 46.61
CA THR A 131 15.83 -20.12 45.54
C THR A 131 15.87 -19.38 44.18
N PRO A 132 16.55 -19.92 43.15
CA PRO A 132 16.57 -19.33 41.81
C PRO A 132 15.15 -19.07 41.32
N ASN A 133 14.87 -17.85 40.89
CA ASN A 133 13.55 -17.49 40.40
C ASN A 133 13.30 -18.16 39.03
N PRO A 134 12.31 -19.07 38.88
CA PRO A 134 12.04 -19.71 37.59
C PRO A 134 11.64 -18.70 36.50
N ALA A 135 11.00 -17.59 36.87
CA ALA A 135 10.68 -16.50 35.95
C ALA A 135 11.94 -15.77 35.45
N TYR A 136 12.98 -15.65 36.29
CA TYR A 136 14.25 -15.07 35.85
C TYR A 136 14.97 -15.97 34.85
N LEU A 137 14.94 -17.29 35.07
CA LEU A 137 15.54 -18.26 34.15
C LEU A 137 14.83 -18.27 32.78
N SER A 138 13.50 -18.18 32.76
CA SER A 138 12.75 -18.10 31.50
C SER A 138 12.94 -16.76 30.78
N LEU A 139 13.03 -15.64 31.50
CA LEU A 139 13.39 -14.35 30.92
C LEU A 139 14.80 -14.37 30.30
N LYS A 140 15.75 -15.05 30.94
CA LYS A 140 17.12 -15.20 30.44
C LYS A 140 17.20 -16.10 29.19
N SER A 141 16.41 -17.17 29.11
CA SER A 141 16.33 -17.98 27.88
C SER A 141 15.70 -17.18 26.74
N MET A 142 14.60 -16.46 27.00
CA MET A 142 13.99 -15.58 26.01
C MET A 142 14.94 -14.46 25.56
N GLN A 143 15.75 -13.89 26.47
CA GLN A 143 16.77 -12.91 26.13
C GLN A 143 17.78 -13.49 25.14
N ALA A 144 18.28 -14.70 25.39
CA ALA A 144 19.23 -15.37 24.51
C ALA A 144 18.64 -15.63 23.12
N GLU A 145 17.38 -16.06 23.04
CA GLU A 145 16.67 -16.25 21.76
C GLU A 145 16.50 -14.93 20.99
N ARG A 146 16.08 -13.84 21.68
CA ARG A 146 15.92 -12.53 21.04
C ARG A 146 17.25 -11.93 20.60
N ALA A 147 18.31 -12.12 21.40
CA ALA A 147 19.66 -11.68 21.06
C ALA A 147 20.21 -12.45 19.86
N ALA A 148 19.98 -13.77 19.78
CA ALA A 148 20.36 -14.57 18.63
C ALA A 148 19.63 -14.12 17.36
N ASN A 149 18.32 -13.83 17.45
CA ASN A 149 17.55 -13.30 16.31
C ASN A 149 18.07 -11.91 15.87
N LEU A 150 18.39 -11.03 16.82
CA LEU A 150 19.01 -9.74 16.51
C LEU A 150 20.34 -9.92 15.77
N GLN A 151 21.20 -10.83 16.24
CA GLN A 151 22.49 -11.11 15.62
C GLN A 151 22.33 -11.66 14.20
N MET A 152 21.35 -12.54 13.98
CA MET A 152 21.00 -13.07 12.66
C MET A 152 20.60 -11.94 11.69
N LEU A 153 19.70 -11.05 12.12
CA LEU A 153 19.27 -9.91 11.32
C LEU A 153 20.42 -8.93 11.03
N GLN A 154 21.27 -8.66 12.02
CA GLN A 154 22.47 -7.83 11.84
C GLN A 154 23.47 -8.46 10.86
N GLY A 155 23.67 -9.78 10.95
CA GLY A 155 24.50 -10.54 10.01
C GLY A 155 23.95 -10.44 8.57
N ARG A 156 22.63 -10.64 8.39
CA ARG A 156 21.98 -10.51 7.09
C ARG A 156 22.10 -9.09 6.53
N ARG A 157 21.91 -8.05 7.37
CA ARG A 157 22.13 -6.65 6.98
C ARG A 157 23.57 -6.42 6.50
N ALA A 158 24.56 -6.88 7.26
CA ALA A 158 25.96 -6.70 6.93
C ALA A 158 26.32 -7.39 5.60
N GLN A 159 25.76 -8.58 5.36
CA GLN A 159 25.92 -9.30 4.09
C GLN A 159 25.34 -8.50 2.92
N ILE A 160 24.07 -8.07 3.00
CA ILE A 160 23.42 -7.29 1.93
C ILE A 160 24.19 -5.99 1.68
N GLN A 161 24.66 -5.33 2.74
CA GLN A 161 25.44 -4.10 2.61
C GLN A 161 26.78 -4.35 1.90
N ALA A 162 27.45 -5.46 2.19
CA ALA A 162 28.68 -5.85 1.50
C ALA A 162 28.40 -6.16 0.01
N ASP A 163 27.29 -6.84 -0.29
CA ASP A 163 26.88 -7.14 -1.65
C ASP A 163 26.58 -5.85 -2.45
N ILE A 164 25.85 -4.90 -1.84
CA ILE A 164 25.61 -3.57 -2.43
C ILE A 164 26.95 -2.88 -2.73
N ASN A 165 27.87 -2.84 -1.77
CA ASN A 165 29.16 -2.18 -1.95
C ASN A 165 30.00 -2.84 -3.06
N ASN A 166 29.95 -4.18 -3.17
CA ASN A 166 30.60 -4.93 -4.24
C ASN A 166 29.97 -4.66 -5.62
N MET A 167 28.65 -4.54 -5.71
CA MET A 167 27.96 -4.21 -6.97
C MET A 167 28.27 -2.77 -7.39
N VAL A 168 28.23 -1.84 -6.45
CA VAL A 168 28.52 -0.42 -6.69
C VAL A 168 29.97 -0.23 -7.13
N SER A 169 30.94 -0.87 -6.47
CA SER A 169 32.35 -0.78 -6.87
C SER A 169 32.60 -1.36 -8.27
N ARG A 170 31.96 -2.49 -8.60
CA ARG A 170 32.00 -3.06 -9.96
C ARG A 170 31.40 -2.11 -10.99
N GLN A 171 30.26 -1.49 -10.69
CA GLN A 171 29.62 -0.50 -11.56
C GLN A 171 30.52 0.70 -11.85
N PHE A 172 31.22 1.22 -10.83
CA PHE A 172 32.15 2.33 -11.01
C PHE A 172 33.44 1.93 -11.74
N SER A 173 33.93 0.71 -11.53
CA SER A 173 35.14 0.23 -12.21
C SER A 173 34.92 -0.07 -13.69
N GLN A 174 33.69 -0.44 -14.07
CA GLN A 174 33.35 -0.93 -15.41
C GLN A 174 31.98 -0.40 -15.89
N PRO A 175 31.81 0.93 -16.03
CA PRO A 175 30.53 1.53 -16.42
C PRO A 175 30.04 1.07 -17.80
N GLY A 176 30.97 0.82 -18.74
CA GLY A 176 30.63 0.33 -20.08
C GLY A 176 29.96 -1.05 -20.09
N LEU A 177 30.32 -1.94 -19.15
CA LEU A 177 29.71 -3.26 -19.04
C LEU A 177 28.27 -3.19 -18.54
N ALA A 178 27.96 -2.30 -17.61
CA ALA A 178 26.59 -2.10 -17.13
C ALA A 178 25.68 -1.63 -18.28
N THR A 179 26.14 -0.68 -19.10
CA THR A 179 25.40 -0.21 -20.27
C THR A 179 25.23 -1.30 -21.33
N GLU A 180 26.26 -2.11 -21.58
CA GLU A 180 26.18 -3.23 -22.54
C GLU A 180 25.18 -4.30 -22.06
N GLN A 181 25.20 -4.65 -20.77
CA GLN A 181 24.23 -5.57 -20.17
C GLN A 181 22.79 -5.05 -20.28
N GLU A 182 22.58 -3.78 -19.93
CA GLU A 182 21.25 -3.15 -19.99
C GLU A 182 20.72 -3.12 -21.42
N ARG A 183 21.58 -2.82 -22.40
CA ARG A 183 21.23 -2.89 -23.81
C ARG A 183 20.84 -4.31 -24.23
N LEU A 184 21.65 -5.32 -23.92
CA LEU A 184 21.37 -6.72 -24.26
C LEU A 184 20.08 -7.22 -23.59
N SER A 185 19.81 -6.82 -22.35
CA SER A 185 18.56 -7.16 -21.65
C SER A 185 17.36 -6.53 -22.33
N ARG A 186 17.42 -5.22 -22.64
CA ARG A 186 16.33 -4.51 -23.34
C ARG A 186 16.06 -5.09 -24.71
N ASP A 187 17.12 -5.37 -25.49
CA ASP A 187 17.00 -5.99 -26.80
C ASP A 187 16.32 -7.36 -26.66
N TYR A 188 16.75 -8.19 -25.71
CA TYR A 188 16.13 -9.49 -25.43
C TYR A 188 14.64 -9.36 -25.09
N ASP A 189 14.29 -8.46 -24.17
CA ASP A 189 12.89 -8.28 -23.72
C ASP A 189 11.99 -7.78 -24.84
N VAL A 190 12.48 -6.86 -25.69
CA VAL A 190 11.75 -6.38 -26.86
C VAL A 190 11.51 -7.51 -27.86
N LEU A 191 12.54 -8.28 -28.19
CA LEU A 191 12.41 -9.40 -29.13
C LEU A 191 11.54 -10.53 -28.57
N LYS A 192 11.66 -10.84 -27.28
CA LYS A 192 10.82 -11.83 -26.60
C LYS A 192 9.35 -11.41 -26.63
N ASN A 193 9.05 -10.18 -26.25
CA ASN A 193 7.69 -9.65 -26.28
C ASN A 193 7.10 -9.64 -27.70
N GLN A 194 7.91 -9.33 -28.72
CA GLN A 194 7.47 -9.41 -30.12
C GLN A 194 7.23 -10.86 -30.55
N TYR A 195 8.11 -11.78 -30.18
CA TYR A 195 7.97 -13.20 -30.49
C TYR A 195 6.71 -13.79 -29.84
N ASP A 196 6.49 -13.52 -28.56
CA ASP A 196 5.33 -13.99 -27.79
C ASP A 196 4.02 -13.46 -28.38
N LYS A 197 3.99 -12.18 -28.80
CA LYS A 197 2.84 -11.59 -29.51
C LYS A 197 2.57 -12.29 -30.84
N LEU A 198 3.60 -12.48 -31.68
CA LEU A 198 3.42 -13.14 -32.97
C LEU A 198 3.00 -14.62 -32.81
N LEU A 199 3.46 -15.29 -31.75
CA LEU A 199 3.05 -16.65 -31.41
C LEU A 199 1.57 -16.68 -31.01
N ALA A 200 1.14 -15.78 -30.13
CA ALA A 200 -0.25 -15.63 -29.73
C ALA A 200 -1.16 -15.31 -30.94
N ASP A 201 -0.74 -14.42 -31.83
CA ASP A 201 -1.48 -14.08 -33.05
C ASP A 201 -1.59 -15.29 -33.99
N ARG A 202 -0.52 -16.08 -34.13
CA ARG A 202 -0.54 -17.32 -34.93
C ARG A 202 -1.55 -18.32 -34.37
N GLU A 203 -1.57 -18.51 -33.05
CA GLU A 203 -2.53 -19.38 -32.40
C GLU A 203 -3.96 -18.87 -32.61
N ALA A 204 -4.20 -17.57 -32.44
CA ALA A 204 -5.52 -16.97 -32.68
C ALA A 204 -6.01 -17.16 -34.12
N VAL A 205 -5.13 -17.02 -35.14
CA VAL A 205 -5.49 -17.30 -36.54
C VAL A 205 -5.77 -18.78 -36.76
N ARG A 206 -4.96 -19.67 -36.18
CA ARG A 206 -5.18 -21.13 -36.27
C ARG A 206 -6.53 -21.52 -35.68
N LEU A 207 -6.88 -21.02 -34.49
CA LEU A 207 -8.18 -21.27 -33.87
C LEU A 207 -9.34 -20.78 -34.75
N ARG A 208 -9.24 -19.60 -35.39
CA ARG A 208 -10.27 -19.15 -36.36
C ARG A 208 -10.37 -20.06 -37.57
N GLY A 209 -9.24 -20.48 -38.14
CA GLY A 209 -9.20 -21.38 -39.30
C GLY A 209 -9.79 -22.75 -39.02
N ASP A 210 -9.52 -23.32 -37.84
CA ASP A 210 -10.08 -24.60 -37.41
C ASP A 210 -11.61 -24.51 -37.23
N VAL A 211 -12.11 -23.41 -36.65
CA VAL A 211 -13.57 -23.12 -36.56
C VAL A 211 -14.21 -22.95 -37.93
N GLN A 212 -13.53 -22.32 -38.90
CA GLN A 212 -14.03 -22.17 -40.27
C GLN A 212 -14.08 -23.51 -41.03
N ASN A 213 -13.10 -24.39 -40.82
CA ASN A 213 -13.02 -25.69 -41.52
C ASN A 213 -14.05 -26.70 -40.99
N GLU A 214 -14.33 -26.71 -39.68
CA GLU A 214 -15.42 -27.51 -39.11
C GLU A 214 -16.81 -27.03 -39.54
N SER A 215 -16.97 -25.77 -39.98
CA SER A 215 -18.25 -25.24 -40.44
C SER A 215 -18.55 -25.50 -41.93
N THR A 216 -17.86 -26.43 -42.60
CA THR A 216 -18.18 -26.84 -43.99
C THR A 216 -19.38 -27.81 -44.02
N GLY A 217 -20.50 -27.33 -43.50
CA GLY A 217 -21.83 -27.88 -43.66
C GLY A 217 -22.77 -26.69 -43.75
N MET A 218 -23.08 -26.27 -44.98
CA MET A 218 -23.96 -25.13 -45.25
C MET A 218 -25.30 -25.29 -44.53
N THR A 219 -25.43 -24.65 -43.38
CA THR A 219 -26.70 -24.18 -42.85
C THR A 219 -26.49 -22.73 -42.49
N PHE A 220 -27.05 -21.82 -43.29
CA PHE A 220 -27.17 -20.43 -42.89
C PHE A 220 -28.06 -20.36 -41.66
N ARG A 221 -27.46 -20.43 -40.48
CA ARG A 221 -28.08 -19.96 -39.25
C ARG A 221 -27.52 -18.58 -39.01
N VAL A 222 -28.38 -17.57 -39.06
CA VAL A 222 -28.06 -16.23 -38.58
C VAL A 222 -27.77 -16.38 -37.08
N ILE A 223 -26.49 -16.40 -36.73
CA ILE A 223 -26.02 -16.56 -35.35
C ILE A 223 -25.99 -15.19 -34.63
N ASP A 224 -25.89 -14.09 -35.36
CA ASP A 224 -25.93 -12.77 -34.78
C ASP A 224 -26.75 -11.81 -35.66
N PRO A 225 -27.99 -11.45 -35.28
CA PRO A 225 -28.65 -10.31 -35.90
C PRO A 225 -27.78 -9.06 -35.68
N PRO A 226 -27.78 -8.08 -36.59
CA PRO A 226 -26.98 -6.88 -36.41
C PRO A 226 -27.30 -6.25 -35.06
N GLY A 227 -26.29 -6.21 -34.18
CA GLY A 227 -26.38 -5.55 -32.89
C GLY A 227 -26.72 -4.08 -33.14
N VAL A 228 -27.97 -3.71 -32.87
CA VAL A 228 -28.35 -2.31 -32.75
C VAL A 228 -27.44 -1.72 -31.67
N PRO A 229 -26.68 -0.65 -31.96
CA PRO A 229 -25.78 -0.06 -30.97
C PRO A 229 -26.57 0.26 -29.70
N GLY A 230 -26.15 -0.30 -28.56
CA GLY A 230 -26.76 -0.04 -27.25
C GLY A 230 -26.58 1.40 -26.75
N ALA A 231 -25.97 2.27 -27.56
CA ALA A 231 -25.92 3.69 -27.33
C ALA A 231 -26.30 4.42 -28.63
N PRO A 232 -27.29 5.33 -28.59
CA PRO A 232 -27.68 6.07 -29.78
C PRO A 232 -26.51 6.94 -30.26
N ALA A 233 -26.20 6.89 -31.55
CA ALA A 233 -25.19 7.73 -32.21
C ALA A 233 -25.56 9.23 -32.24
N SER A 234 -26.65 9.62 -31.58
CA SER A 234 -27.09 11.01 -31.49
C SER A 234 -26.35 11.77 -30.39
N PRO A 235 -26.06 13.07 -30.58
CA PRO A 235 -25.46 13.93 -29.55
C PRO A 235 -26.24 13.90 -28.23
N ASN A 236 -25.59 14.25 -27.12
CA ASN A 236 -26.21 14.32 -25.81
C ASN A 236 -27.38 15.32 -25.77
N ARG A 237 -28.59 14.83 -26.05
CA ARG A 237 -29.85 15.57 -26.03
C ARG A 237 -30.10 16.41 -24.78
N PRO A 238 -29.82 15.95 -23.53
CA PRO A 238 -29.97 16.82 -22.35
C PRO A 238 -29.01 18.02 -22.37
N LEU A 239 -27.79 17.84 -22.89
CA LEU A 239 -26.83 18.93 -23.03
C LEU A 239 -27.27 19.94 -24.09
N LEU A 240 -27.86 19.48 -25.20
CA LEU A 240 -28.46 20.35 -26.21
C LEU A 240 -29.68 21.11 -25.68
N LEU A 241 -30.57 20.48 -24.92
CA LEU A 241 -31.74 21.14 -24.31
C LEU A 241 -31.32 22.28 -23.38
N VAL A 242 -30.33 22.02 -22.52
CA VAL A 242 -29.75 23.07 -21.64
C VAL A 242 -29.07 24.16 -22.47
N GLY A 243 -28.31 23.78 -23.50
CA GLY A 243 -27.66 24.74 -24.39
C GLY A 243 -28.65 25.67 -25.11
N VAL A 244 -29.73 25.13 -25.66
CA VAL A 244 -30.80 25.91 -26.31
C VAL A 244 -31.53 26.79 -25.31
N LEU A 245 -31.78 26.32 -24.09
CA LEU A 245 -32.40 27.14 -23.04
C LEU A 245 -31.53 28.36 -22.72
N ILE A 246 -30.22 28.16 -22.50
CA ILE A 246 -29.28 29.25 -22.20
C ILE A 246 -29.20 30.22 -23.37
N ALA A 247 -29.07 29.70 -24.60
CA ALA A 247 -29.05 30.53 -25.81
C ALA A 247 -30.34 31.34 -25.99
N GLY A 248 -31.50 30.74 -25.73
CA GLY A 248 -32.80 31.40 -25.81
C GLY A 248 -32.98 32.50 -24.76
N VAL A 249 -32.59 32.25 -23.51
CA VAL A 249 -32.58 33.27 -22.45
C VAL A 249 -31.61 34.39 -22.79
N GLY A 250 -30.40 34.06 -23.25
CA GLY A 250 -29.41 35.04 -23.70
C GLY A 250 -29.92 35.90 -24.85
N ALA A 251 -30.56 35.29 -25.85
CA ALA A 251 -31.18 36.00 -26.97
C ALA A 251 -32.33 36.91 -26.51
N GLY A 252 -33.17 36.45 -25.58
CA GLY A 252 -34.25 37.25 -25.00
C GLY A 252 -33.75 38.47 -24.24
N VAL A 253 -32.73 38.30 -23.39
CA VAL A 253 -32.06 39.41 -22.67
C VAL A 253 -31.39 40.36 -23.66
N GLY A 254 -30.69 39.83 -24.66
CA GLY A 254 -30.05 40.62 -25.72
C GLY A 254 -31.06 41.44 -26.51
N ALA A 255 -32.19 40.85 -26.89
CA ALA A 255 -33.28 41.55 -27.57
C ALA A 255 -33.92 42.63 -26.69
N ALA A 256 -34.14 42.35 -25.41
CA ALA A 256 -34.64 43.35 -24.45
C ALA A 256 -33.68 44.52 -24.29
N PHE A 257 -32.37 44.24 -24.20
CA PHE A 257 -31.33 45.27 -24.15
C PHE A 257 -31.27 46.10 -25.44
N ALA A 258 -31.30 45.46 -26.60
CA ALA A 258 -31.33 46.14 -27.90
C ALA A 258 -32.58 47.02 -28.05
N MET A 259 -33.76 46.52 -27.66
CA MET A 259 -34.98 47.32 -27.62
C MET A 259 -34.87 48.50 -26.63
N GLY A 260 -34.21 48.29 -25.49
CA GLY A 260 -33.92 49.35 -24.53
C GLY A 260 -33.04 50.46 -25.11
N GLN A 261 -32.04 50.10 -25.91
CA GLN A 261 -31.15 51.06 -26.59
C GLN A 261 -31.86 51.81 -27.73
N LEU A 262 -32.79 51.15 -28.43
CA LEU A 262 -33.61 51.78 -29.47
C LEU A 262 -34.67 52.74 -28.89
N ARG A 263 -35.12 52.51 -27.65
CA ARG A 263 -36.00 53.44 -26.94
C ARG A 263 -35.21 54.67 -26.50
N GLN A 264 -35.34 55.76 -27.25
CA GLN A 264 -34.81 57.08 -26.89
C GLN A 264 -35.61 57.71 -25.75
N THR A 265 -35.55 57.12 -24.56
CA THR A 265 -36.17 57.67 -23.35
C THR A 265 -35.08 57.97 -22.31
N PHE A 266 -35.16 59.14 -21.67
CA PHE A 266 -34.23 59.54 -20.62
C PHE A 266 -34.83 59.16 -19.25
N PRO A 267 -34.30 58.13 -18.56
CA PRO A 267 -34.90 57.63 -17.32
C PRO A 267 -34.69 58.55 -16.11
N THR A 268 -33.91 59.63 -16.24
CA THR A 268 -33.60 60.55 -15.14
C THR A 268 -33.46 61.95 -15.69
N ALA A 269 -33.97 62.94 -14.95
CA ALA A 269 -33.85 64.37 -15.27
C ALA A 269 -32.39 64.78 -15.56
N GLN A 270 -31.43 64.24 -14.81
CA GLN A 270 -29.99 64.50 -15.01
C GLN A 270 -29.46 63.98 -16.36
N LYS A 271 -29.96 62.83 -16.85
CA LYS A 271 -29.57 62.28 -18.16
C LYS A 271 -30.16 63.11 -19.30
N LEU A 272 -31.40 63.59 -19.13
CA LEU A 272 -32.03 64.52 -20.06
C LEU A 272 -31.26 65.86 -20.12
N ALA A 273 -30.93 66.44 -18.95
CA ALA A 273 -30.18 67.71 -18.88
C ALA A 273 -28.85 67.63 -19.62
N LYS A 274 -28.09 66.54 -19.41
CA LYS A 274 -26.81 66.31 -20.09
C LYS A 274 -26.95 66.12 -21.60
N ALA A 275 -27.99 65.42 -22.05
CA ALA A 275 -28.20 65.18 -23.47
C ALA A 275 -28.76 66.41 -24.21
N ALA A 276 -29.63 67.20 -23.55
CA ALA A 276 -30.25 68.38 -24.13
C ALA A 276 -29.40 69.66 -23.98
N GLY A 277 -28.36 69.65 -23.15
CA GLY A 277 -27.46 70.79 -22.92
C GLY A 277 -28.09 71.96 -22.16
N VAL A 278 -29.27 71.74 -21.54
CA VAL A 278 -30.02 72.76 -20.79
C VAL A 278 -30.33 72.27 -19.37
N PRO A 279 -30.34 73.16 -18.36
CA PRO A 279 -30.65 72.79 -16.99
C PRO A 279 -32.13 72.38 -16.88
N VAL A 280 -32.40 71.21 -16.29
CA VAL A 280 -33.76 70.74 -16.02
C VAL A 280 -34.26 71.41 -14.75
N ILE A 281 -35.29 72.25 -14.88
CA ILE A 281 -35.82 73.12 -13.81
C ILE A 281 -36.66 72.33 -12.78
N GLY A 282 -37.14 71.14 -13.15
CA GLY A 282 -37.82 70.22 -12.24
C GLY A 282 -38.24 68.92 -12.93
N SER A 283 -38.55 67.89 -12.16
CA SER A 283 -39.14 66.64 -12.65
C SER A 283 -40.44 66.36 -11.92
N VAL A 284 -41.52 66.07 -12.67
CA VAL A 284 -42.76 65.57 -12.09
C VAL A 284 -42.65 64.06 -11.99
N THR A 285 -42.66 63.53 -10.77
CA THR A 285 -42.72 62.08 -10.56
C THR A 285 -44.10 61.59 -10.94
N GLU A 286 -44.16 60.54 -11.75
CA GLU A 286 -45.42 59.89 -12.11
C GLU A 286 -46.12 59.39 -10.83
N THR A 287 -47.30 59.93 -10.51
CA THR A 287 -48.14 59.41 -9.43
C THR A 287 -48.85 58.16 -9.94
N LEU A 288 -48.30 57.00 -9.60
CA LEU A 288 -48.81 55.71 -10.04
C LEU A 288 -50.23 55.48 -9.49
N SER A 289 -51.24 55.57 -10.35
CA SER A 289 -52.62 55.19 -10.02
C SER A 289 -52.66 53.72 -9.58
N PRO A 290 -53.51 53.33 -8.59
CA PRO A 290 -53.67 51.94 -8.18
C PRO A 290 -53.96 50.98 -9.36
N ALA A 291 -54.63 51.47 -10.41
CA ALA A 291 -54.90 50.70 -11.63
C ALA A 291 -53.63 50.39 -12.43
N LEU A 292 -52.71 51.35 -12.56
CA LEU A 292 -51.42 51.16 -13.25
C LEU A 292 -50.49 50.21 -12.47
N MET A 293 -50.50 50.30 -11.14
CA MET A 293 -49.77 49.36 -10.28
C MET A 293 -50.31 47.93 -10.41
N ALA A 294 -51.63 47.76 -10.50
CA ALA A 294 -52.26 46.46 -10.70
C ALA A 294 -51.90 45.85 -12.07
N GLU A 295 -51.88 46.65 -13.13
CA GLU A 295 -51.42 46.20 -14.45
C GLU A 295 -49.94 45.80 -14.45
N GLY A 296 -49.08 46.59 -13.80
CA GLY A 296 -47.65 46.28 -13.67
C GLY A 296 -47.43 44.95 -12.95
N ARG A 297 -48.14 44.72 -11.84
CA ARG A 297 -48.11 43.44 -11.11
C ARG A 297 -48.61 42.28 -11.96
N ARG A 298 -49.70 42.47 -12.73
CA ARG A 298 -50.23 41.43 -13.63
C ARG A 298 -49.22 41.09 -14.73
N ARG A 299 -48.58 42.08 -15.34
CA ARG A 299 -47.52 41.87 -16.36
C ARG A 299 -46.32 41.12 -15.78
N LEU A 300 -45.89 41.49 -14.56
CA LEU A 300 -44.81 40.79 -13.88
C LEU A 300 -45.21 39.35 -13.52
N GLN A 301 -46.43 39.12 -13.04
CA GLN A 301 -46.95 37.77 -12.77
C GLN A 301 -47.03 36.92 -14.04
N MET A 302 -47.48 37.49 -15.16
CA MET A 302 -47.47 36.80 -16.46
C MET A 302 -46.05 36.49 -16.93
N PHE A 303 -45.10 37.40 -16.74
CA PHE A 303 -43.69 37.17 -17.06
C PHE A 303 -43.09 36.06 -16.19
N MET A 304 -43.26 36.15 -14.87
CA MET A 304 -42.78 35.13 -13.93
C MET A 304 -43.44 33.76 -14.19
N GLY A 305 -44.73 33.74 -14.50
CA GLY A 305 -45.46 32.54 -14.91
C GLY A 305 -44.92 31.96 -16.21
N GLY A 306 -44.61 32.81 -17.21
CA GLY A 306 -43.96 32.39 -18.46
C GLY A 306 -42.57 31.79 -18.24
N CYS A 307 -41.74 32.42 -17.40
CA CYS A 307 -40.43 31.88 -17.02
C CYS A 307 -40.53 30.53 -16.29
N ALA A 308 -41.47 30.41 -15.35
CA ALA A 308 -41.72 29.18 -14.63
C ALA A 308 -42.22 28.07 -15.57
N ALA A 309 -43.13 28.38 -16.50
CA ALA A 309 -43.62 27.44 -17.50
C ALA A 309 -42.50 26.96 -18.43
N LEU A 310 -41.64 27.87 -18.91
CA LEU A 310 -40.48 27.52 -19.75
C LEU A 310 -39.52 26.57 -19.01
N GLY A 311 -39.18 26.89 -17.76
CA GLY A 311 -38.35 26.03 -16.91
C GLY A 311 -38.99 24.66 -16.67
N GLY A 312 -40.29 24.63 -16.38
CA GLY A 312 -41.06 23.41 -16.20
C GLY A 312 -41.09 22.52 -17.44
N VAL A 313 -41.30 23.10 -18.63
CA VAL A 313 -41.26 22.36 -19.91
C VAL A 313 -39.86 21.80 -20.16
N CYS A 314 -38.80 22.58 -19.91
CA CYS A 314 -37.43 22.09 -20.07
C CYS A 314 -37.13 20.90 -19.13
N LEU A 315 -37.53 20.99 -17.85
CA LEU A 315 -37.38 19.90 -16.88
C LEU A 315 -38.19 18.66 -17.28
N LEU A 316 -39.41 18.83 -17.78
CA LEU A 316 -40.23 17.73 -18.28
C LEU A 316 -39.54 17.03 -19.46
N LEU A 317 -39.02 17.79 -20.44
CA LEU A 317 -38.29 17.22 -21.58
C LEU A 317 -37.02 16.48 -21.14
N ILE A 318 -36.28 17.00 -20.16
CA ILE A 318 -35.11 16.32 -19.58
C ILE A 318 -35.54 15.03 -18.86
N MET A 319 -36.63 15.04 -18.10
CA MET A 319 -37.15 13.83 -17.46
C MET A 319 -37.59 12.78 -18.48
N VAL A 320 -38.28 13.18 -19.55
CA VAL A 320 -38.68 12.27 -20.64
C VAL A 320 -37.45 11.64 -21.30
N GLU A 321 -36.42 12.43 -21.58
CA GLU A 321 -35.14 11.92 -22.11
C GLU A 321 -34.45 10.95 -21.14
N PHE A 322 -34.48 11.23 -19.84
CA PHE A 322 -33.88 10.34 -18.83
C PHE A 322 -34.64 9.01 -18.72
N VAL A 323 -35.97 9.05 -18.77
CA VAL A 323 -36.82 7.85 -18.81
C VAL A 323 -36.59 7.06 -20.09
N GLN A 324 -36.51 7.72 -21.25
CA GLN A 324 -36.19 7.06 -22.53
C GLN A 324 -34.81 6.39 -22.52
N ARG A 325 -33.79 7.02 -21.91
CA ARG A 325 -32.46 6.44 -21.74
C ARG A 325 -32.40 5.32 -20.70
N GLY A 326 -33.29 5.32 -19.71
CA GLY A 326 -33.37 4.26 -18.70
C GLY A 326 -34.14 3.02 -19.19
N MET A 327 -34.94 3.15 -20.24
CA MET A 327 -35.71 2.06 -20.87
C MET A 327 -35.06 1.50 -22.15
N ALA A 328 -34.01 2.15 -22.67
CA ALA A 328 -33.23 1.73 -23.84
C ALA A 328 -31.91 1.09 -23.41
#